data_AF-A0A1L9UZE8-F1
#
_entry.id   AF-A0A1L9UZE8-F1
#
_cell.length_a   1.000
_cell.length_b   1.000
_cell.length_c   1.000
_cell.angle_alpha   90.00
_cell.angle_beta   90.00
_cell.angle_gamma   90.00
#
_symmetry.space_group_name_H-M   'P 1'
#
loop_
_entity.id
_entity.type
_entity.pdbx_description
1 polymer ?
#
loop_
_entity_poly.entity_id
_entity_poly.type
_entity_poly.pdbx_seq_one_letter_code
_entity_poly.pdbx_strand_id
1 'polypeptide(L)'
;MPPIRRMNGAGRSRSMPFERLFPRSSGIFGPDQPMRDESEQNISLNNIITAHYGPPSSIYGVLNPHQTNPDDNGIASWTKEPPGDIVEPVYTPESGQYAFLLRKVKCDSGHNKLEINSIVVQSAHLKRILARVMDGYPGITMSDEGVEFSNPFKPFIHRWEMFAEARNNESEAEAKAHVDSLYEVLATELNDVITCKTNLVLYGMITFNMLWTIFEPGYIVFYTVDGRKRAFQLERSGHGLDLKAYKIYAVYIDYNAYEFGYRKYNLFIPVFEGIKPIMSLPVILYVCYYDKDTLC
;
A
#
# COMPACT_ATOMS: atom_id res chain seq x y z
N MET A 1 5.40 -56.06 22.89
CA MET A 1 6.19 -56.32 24.12
C MET A 1 7.68 -56.21 23.79
N PRO A 2 8.56 -55.89 24.77
CA PRO A 2 10.00 -55.60 24.59
C PRO A 2 10.86 -56.89 24.72
N PRO A 3 12.21 -56.94 24.85
CA PRO A 3 13.15 -56.17 25.72
C PRO A 3 14.25 -55.39 24.92
N ILE A 4 15.04 -54.42 25.42
CA ILE A 4 15.64 -54.06 26.74
C ILE A 4 16.96 -54.77 27.11
N ARG A 5 18.08 -54.02 27.08
CA ARG A 5 19.13 -53.88 28.14
C ARG A 5 20.06 -52.69 27.78
N ARG A 6 20.44 -51.70 28.62
CA ARG A 6 20.99 -51.62 30.02
C ARG A 6 22.35 -52.35 30.15
N MET A 7 23.39 -51.92 30.91
CA MET A 7 23.67 -50.89 31.97
C MET A 7 25.21 -50.63 31.96
N ASN A 8 25.90 -49.67 32.63
CA ASN A 8 25.63 -48.57 33.59
C ASN A 8 26.74 -47.47 33.39
N GLY A 9 26.72 -46.25 33.94
CA GLY A 9 27.11 -45.83 35.32
C GLY A 9 28.52 -45.18 35.33
N ALA A 10 28.99 -44.33 36.27
CA ALA A 10 28.48 -43.56 37.42
C ALA A 10 29.56 -42.48 37.78
N GLY A 11 29.42 -41.42 38.59
CA GLY A 11 28.35 -40.82 39.41
C GLY A 11 28.92 -39.83 40.46
N ARG A 12 28.06 -39.15 41.27
CA ARG A 12 28.36 -38.36 42.52
C ARG A 12 29.06 -36.98 42.33
N SER A 13 28.89 -35.93 43.18
CA SER A 13 27.96 -35.64 44.31
C SER A 13 28.20 -34.23 44.95
N ARG A 14 27.13 -33.51 45.42
CA ARG A 14 27.11 -32.35 46.39
C ARG A 14 27.79 -31.02 45.93
N SER A 15 27.50 -29.79 46.43
CA SER A 15 26.52 -29.22 47.39
C SER A 15 26.43 -27.66 47.25
N MET A 16 25.37 -27.03 47.77
CA MET A 16 25.16 -25.56 47.99
C MET A 16 25.54 -25.15 49.44
N PRO A 17 25.43 -23.88 49.94
CA PRO A 17 25.36 -22.51 49.33
C PRO A 17 26.39 -21.51 49.95
N PHE A 18 26.37 -20.20 49.60
CA PHE A 18 26.64 -19.07 50.55
C PHE A 18 26.17 -17.68 50.04
N GLU A 19 26.11 -16.68 50.93
CA GLU A 19 25.38 -15.40 50.79
C GLU A 19 26.25 -14.15 51.11
N ARG A 20 25.86 -12.97 50.56
CA ARG A 20 26.20 -11.56 50.93
C ARG A 20 27.65 -11.03 50.86
N LEU A 21 27.79 -9.78 50.38
CA LEU A 21 28.20 -8.62 51.21
C LEU A 21 28.06 -7.27 50.48
N PHE A 22 27.53 -6.24 51.18
CA PHE A 22 27.61 -4.82 50.82
C PHE A 22 28.79 -4.16 51.57
N PRO A 23 29.37 -3.05 51.08
CA PRO A 23 30.16 -2.13 51.91
C PRO A 23 29.31 -0.99 52.49
N ARG A 24 29.57 -0.64 53.76
CA ARG A 24 29.20 0.62 54.42
C ARG A 24 30.47 1.36 54.85
N SER A 25 30.47 2.68 54.75
CA SER A 25 31.14 3.62 55.66
C SER A 25 30.69 5.05 55.33
N SER A 26 30.71 6.08 56.17
CA SER A 26 30.35 6.29 57.60
C SER A 26 30.86 7.68 57.99
N GLY A 27 30.01 8.49 58.65
CA GLY A 27 30.29 9.85 59.16
C GLY A 27 29.52 10.96 58.41
N ILE A 28 29.40 12.20 58.93
CA ILE A 28 29.64 12.68 60.31
C ILE A 28 28.78 13.96 60.62
N PHE A 29 29.03 14.66 61.73
CA PHE A 29 28.25 15.77 62.31
C PHE A 29 28.54 17.20 61.75
N GLY A 30 27.59 18.15 61.96
CA GLY A 30 27.65 19.61 61.63
C GLY A 30 28.32 20.49 62.72
N PRO A 31 27.96 21.80 62.95
CA PRO A 31 26.72 22.55 62.61
C PRO A 31 26.91 24.03 62.11
N ASP A 32 25.86 24.88 62.28
CA ASP A 32 25.77 26.38 62.28
C ASP A 32 25.17 27.17 61.05
N GLN A 33 24.45 28.27 61.37
CA GLN A 33 23.60 29.14 60.51
C GLN A 33 24.33 30.48 60.13
N PRO A 34 23.73 31.60 59.61
CA PRO A 34 22.40 31.88 58.98
C PRO A 34 22.40 32.82 57.72
N MET A 35 21.22 32.96 57.07
CA MET A 35 20.61 34.17 56.42
C MET A 35 21.31 35.02 55.32
N ARG A 36 20.44 35.63 54.47
CA ARG A 36 20.63 36.70 53.43
C ARG A 36 21.24 36.28 52.08
N ASP A 37 20.97 36.97 50.96
CA ASP A 37 19.80 37.76 50.49
C ASP A 37 20.02 38.04 48.96
N GLU A 38 19.02 38.61 48.30
CA GLU A 38 19.07 39.34 47.03
C GLU A 38 19.23 38.58 45.68
N SER A 39 18.14 38.66 44.92
CA SER A 39 18.06 38.90 43.47
C SER A 39 18.54 37.81 42.49
N GLU A 40 17.57 37.24 41.75
CA GLU A 40 17.61 37.28 40.28
C GLU A 40 16.21 37.21 39.64
N GLN A 41 15.74 38.39 39.25
CA GLN A 41 14.92 38.72 38.08
C GLN A 41 13.89 37.69 37.54
N ASN A 42 12.60 37.99 37.78
CA ASN A 42 11.50 37.52 36.94
C ASN A 42 11.72 37.90 35.47
N ILE A 43 11.88 36.92 34.58
CA ILE A 43 11.60 37.07 33.15
C ILE A 43 10.51 36.06 32.77
N SER A 44 9.40 36.58 32.24
CA SER A 44 8.15 35.85 32.02
C SER A 44 8.27 34.78 30.93
N LEU A 45 8.37 33.50 31.33
CA LEU A 45 8.23 32.34 30.45
C LEU A 45 6.75 31.95 30.22
N ASN A 46 5.95 32.91 29.75
CA ASN A 46 4.57 32.69 29.30
C ASN A 46 4.41 33.17 27.87
N ASN A 47 4.55 32.24 26.91
CA ASN A 47 3.77 32.10 25.67
C ASN A 47 4.46 31.13 24.69
N ILE A 48 4.60 29.86 25.10
CA ILE A 48 4.69 28.76 24.13
C ILE A 48 3.28 28.18 24.04
N ILE A 49 2.54 28.56 23.00
CA ILE A 49 1.27 27.90 22.67
C ILE A 49 1.62 26.53 22.14
N THR A 50 1.67 25.54 23.03
CA THR A 50 1.89 24.15 22.64
C THR A 50 0.64 23.66 21.92
N ALA A 51 0.71 23.56 20.59
CA ALA A 51 -0.39 23.06 19.78
C ALA A 51 -0.72 21.62 20.21
N HIS A 52 -1.88 21.44 20.84
CA HIS A 52 -2.38 20.12 21.22
C HIS A 52 -2.95 19.41 19.99
N TYR A 53 -2.08 18.64 19.34
CA TYR A 53 -2.44 17.73 18.26
C TYR A 53 -3.13 16.46 18.81
N GLY A 54 -4.14 15.95 18.09
CA GLY A 54 -4.77 14.67 18.40
C GLY A 54 -3.82 13.47 18.19
N PRO A 55 -4.19 12.27 18.67
CA PRO A 55 -3.43 11.06 18.36
C PRO A 55 -3.46 10.76 16.85
N PRO A 56 -2.51 9.96 16.33
CA PRO A 56 -2.50 9.63 14.90
C PRO A 56 -3.82 9.02 14.42
N SER A 57 -4.26 9.41 13.23
CA SER A 57 -5.54 9.01 12.61
C SER A 57 -6.84 9.37 13.36
N SER A 58 -6.82 10.34 14.30
CA SER A 58 -8.01 10.85 14.99
C SER A 58 -8.98 11.68 14.11
N ILE A 59 -8.56 12.09 12.91
CA ILE A 59 -9.36 12.88 11.96
C ILE A 59 -9.80 11.97 10.81
N TYR A 60 -11.12 11.79 10.70
CA TYR A 60 -11.78 11.00 9.65
C TYR A 60 -11.74 11.65 8.26
N GLY A 61 -11.44 12.95 8.19
CA GLY A 61 -11.38 13.70 6.93
C GLY A 61 -10.13 13.43 6.09
N VAL A 62 -10.01 14.17 4.98
CA VAL A 62 -8.93 14.02 3.99
C VAL A 62 -8.05 15.27 3.95
N LEU A 63 -6.73 15.10 4.12
CA LEU A 63 -5.78 16.18 3.88
C LEU A 63 -5.34 16.19 2.41
N ASN A 64 -5.43 17.35 1.76
CA ASN A 64 -5.23 17.55 0.33
C ASN A 64 -3.97 18.39 0.01
N PRO A 65 -2.74 17.93 0.29
CA PRO A 65 -1.55 18.72 -0.04
C PRO A 65 -1.28 18.81 -1.55
N HIS A 66 -0.84 19.99 -1.97
CA HIS A 66 -0.36 20.32 -3.31
C HIS A 66 1.16 20.19 -3.39
N GLN A 67 1.69 19.83 -4.56
CA GLN A 67 3.14 19.83 -4.79
C GLN A 67 3.68 21.28 -4.94
N THR A 68 4.79 21.59 -4.28
CA THR A 68 5.51 22.86 -4.49
C THR A 68 6.29 22.85 -5.80
N ASN A 69 6.77 24.02 -6.22
CA ASN A 69 7.90 24.06 -7.15
C ASN A 69 9.09 23.29 -6.54
N PRO A 70 9.92 22.61 -7.35
CA PRO A 70 11.16 21.99 -6.87
C PRO A 70 12.10 23.04 -6.27
N ASP A 71 12.86 22.65 -5.25
CA ASP A 71 13.98 23.43 -4.74
C ASP A 71 15.18 23.42 -5.72
N ASP A 72 16.26 24.12 -5.37
CA ASP A 72 17.49 24.18 -6.18
C ASP A 72 18.17 22.80 -6.37
N ASN A 73 17.79 21.78 -5.58
CA ASN A 73 18.25 20.40 -5.70
C ASN A 73 17.32 19.53 -6.58
N GLY A 74 16.23 20.10 -7.10
CA GLY A 74 15.20 19.38 -7.86
C GLY A 74 14.21 18.59 -7.00
N ILE A 75 14.19 18.80 -5.68
CA ILE A 75 13.32 18.11 -4.73
C ILE A 75 12.05 18.94 -4.51
N ALA A 76 10.89 18.34 -4.76
CA ALA A 76 9.59 18.99 -4.53
C ALA A 76 9.02 18.64 -3.15
N SER A 77 8.42 19.64 -2.49
CA SER A 77 7.74 19.53 -1.20
C SER A 77 6.21 19.50 -1.36
N TRP A 78 5.48 19.43 -0.24
CA TRP A 78 4.03 19.28 -0.19
C TRP A 78 3.40 20.35 0.72
N THR A 79 2.40 21.10 0.27
CA THR A 79 1.82 22.27 0.99
C THR A 79 0.30 22.23 1.03
N LYS A 80 -0.33 22.79 2.08
CA LYS A 80 -1.81 22.89 2.16
C LYS A 80 -2.39 23.99 1.27
N GLU A 81 -1.60 25.01 0.97
CA GLU A 81 -2.03 26.20 0.22
C GLU A 81 -1.76 26.03 -1.28
N PRO A 82 -2.64 26.54 -2.17
CA PRO A 82 -2.42 26.51 -3.61
C PRO A 82 -1.16 27.33 -3.97
N PRO A 83 -0.40 26.95 -5.00
CA PRO A 83 0.96 27.45 -5.20
C PRO A 83 0.99 28.95 -5.53
N GLY A 84 1.34 29.74 -4.52
CA GLY A 84 1.68 31.15 -4.54
C GLY A 84 2.74 31.38 -3.46
N ASP A 85 4.00 31.14 -3.85
CA ASP A 85 5.21 31.20 -3.03
C ASP A 85 5.32 30.19 -1.86
N ILE A 86 6.58 30.02 -1.44
CA ILE A 86 7.13 28.93 -0.64
C ILE A 86 6.37 28.73 0.69
N VAL A 87 5.74 27.56 0.86
CA VAL A 87 5.14 27.12 2.14
C VAL A 87 5.85 25.84 2.61
N GLU A 88 5.96 25.68 3.92
CA GLU A 88 6.71 24.59 4.58
C GLU A 88 6.16 23.19 4.23
N PRO A 89 7.03 22.15 4.14
CA PRO A 89 6.60 20.79 3.84
C PRO A 89 5.69 20.23 4.94
N VAL A 90 4.51 19.75 4.53
CA VAL A 90 3.38 19.29 5.37
C VAL A 90 3.65 17.98 6.15
N TYR A 91 4.91 17.60 6.38
CA TYR A 91 5.26 16.55 7.35
C TYR A 91 5.24 17.07 8.80
N THR A 92 4.20 17.82 9.13
CA THR A 92 3.94 18.32 10.49
C THR A 92 3.22 17.24 11.32
N PRO A 93 3.31 17.28 12.66
CA PRO A 93 2.54 16.40 13.55
C PRO A 93 1.02 16.47 13.31
N GLU A 94 0.55 17.57 12.74
CA GLU A 94 -0.84 17.77 12.32
C GLU A 94 -1.28 16.82 11.20
N SER A 95 -0.42 16.55 10.21
CA SER A 95 -0.76 15.65 9.09
C SER A 95 -0.94 14.20 9.51
N GLY A 96 -0.26 13.76 10.58
CA GLY A 96 -0.37 12.40 11.12
C GLY A 96 -1.73 12.10 11.78
N GLN A 97 -2.54 13.13 12.04
CA GLN A 97 -3.91 12.96 12.57
C GLN A 97 -4.89 12.43 11.52
N TYR A 98 -4.58 12.49 10.23
CA TYR A 98 -5.49 12.06 9.18
C TYR A 98 -5.43 10.54 8.97
N ALA A 99 -6.51 9.95 8.48
CA ALA A 99 -6.54 8.51 8.15
C ALA A 99 -5.66 8.19 6.93
N PHE A 100 -5.56 9.11 5.98
CA PHE A 100 -4.71 9.05 4.79
C PHE A 100 -4.43 10.46 4.23
N LEU A 101 -3.35 10.58 3.46
CA LEU A 101 -2.93 11.82 2.79
C LEU A 101 -3.19 11.73 1.28
N LEU A 102 -3.71 12.79 0.68
CA LEU A 102 -4.08 12.85 -0.73
C LEU A 102 -3.17 13.82 -1.52
N ARG A 103 -2.06 13.30 -2.03
CA ARG A 103 -1.02 14.07 -2.75
C ARG A 103 -1.51 14.49 -4.13
N LYS A 104 -1.67 15.79 -4.35
CA LYS A 104 -2.12 16.38 -5.63
C LYS A 104 -0.99 17.09 -6.35
N VAL A 105 -0.85 16.83 -7.65
CA VAL A 105 0.10 17.49 -8.55
C VAL A 105 -0.62 18.43 -9.50
N LYS A 106 0.06 19.46 -9.97
CA LYS A 106 -0.46 20.34 -11.01
C LYS A 106 -0.48 19.59 -12.34
N CYS A 107 -1.65 19.50 -12.97
CA CYS A 107 -1.75 18.96 -14.33
C CYS A 107 -1.66 20.12 -15.34
N ASP A 108 -0.71 20.04 -16.27
CA ASP A 108 -0.54 21.04 -17.33
C ASP A 108 -1.42 20.78 -18.56
N SER A 109 -2.12 19.64 -18.61
CA SER A 109 -2.85 19.14 -19.79
C SER A 109 -4.37 19.02 -19.63
N GLY A 110 -4.97 19.55 -18.56
CA GLY A 110 -6.40 19.33 -18.24
C GLY A 110 -7.18 20.57 -17.79
N HIS A 111 -8.51 20.44 -17.75
CA HIS A 111 -9.43 21.48 -17.23
C HIS A 111 -9.32 21.65 -15.70
N ASN A 112 -8.88 20.62 -14.98
CA ASN A 112 -8.60 20.67 -13.55
C ASN A 112 -7.14 21.07 -13.34
N LYS A 113 -6.91 22.15 -12.58
CA LYS A 113 -5.55 22.65 -12.26
C LYS A 113 -4.72 21.68 -11.42
N LEU A 114 -5.35 20.66 -10.82
CA LEU A 114 -4.76 19.73 -9.86
C LEU A 114 -5.38 18.34 -10.05
N GLU A 115 -4.53 17.31 -10.14
CA GLU A 115 -4.91 15.90 -10.21
C GLU A 115 -4.29 15.12 -9.04
N ILE A 116 -4.91 14.02 -8.63
CA ILE A 116 -4.38 13.17 -7.57
C ILE A 116 -3.28 12.26 -8.14
N ASN A 117 -2.09 12.38 -7.57
CA ASN A 117 -0.93 11.54 -7.89
C ASN A 117 -0.91 10.30 -7.00
N SER A 118 -1.03 10.47 -5.68
CA SER A 118 -0.96 9.33 -4.77
C SER A 118 -1.73 9.50 -3.46
N ILE A 119 -2.02 8.36 -2.84
CA ILE A 119 -2.71 8.21 -1.56
C ILE A 119 -1.75 7.50 -0.61
N VAL A 120 -1.41 8.13 0.52
CA VAL A 120 -0.59 7.52 1.57
C VAL A 120 -1.48 7.13 2.74
N VAL A 121 -1.62 5.84 3.02
CA VAL A 121 -2.50 5.30 4.06
C VAL A 121 -1.76 5.26 5.41
N GLN A 122 -2.32 5.97 6.39
CA GLN A 122 -1.73 6.09 7.74
C GLN A 122 -2.51 5.27 8.78
N SER A 123 -3.86 5.26 8.72
CA SER A 123 -4.73 4.56 9.67
C SER A 123 -4.47 3.05 9.71
N ALA A 124 -4.28 2.53 10.92
CA ALA A 124 -4.14 1.10 11.18
C ALA A 124 -5.42 0.32 10.80
N HIS A 125 -6.61 0.90 10.97
CA HIS A 125 -7.87 0.28 10.55
C HIS A 125 -7.93 0.15 9.02
N LEU A 126 -7.52 1.20 8.28
CA LEU A 126 -7.41 1.12 6.82
C LEU A 126 -6.40 0.07 6.38
N LYS A 127 -5.19 0.04 6.97
CA LYS A 127 -4.20 -0.99 6.66
C LYS A 127 -4.76 -2.41 6.90
N ARG A 128 -5.48 -2.64 8.01
CA ARG A 128 -6.14 -3.93 8.32
C ARG A 128 -7.22 -4.32 7.32
N ILE A 129 -7.97 -3.38 6.76
CA ILE A 129 -8.99 -3.63 5.73
C ILE A 129 -8.31 -3.89 4.39
N LEU A 130 -7.41 -2.99 3.97
CA LEU A 130 -6.71 -3.07 2.70
C LEU A 130 -5.77 -4.28 2.60
N ALA A 131 -5.21 -4.76 3.71
CA ALA A 131 -4.47 -6.03 3.75
C ALA A 131 -5.32 -7.23 3.36
N ARG A 132 -6.63 -7.24 3.70
CA ARG A 132 -7.57 -8.28 3.28
C ARG A 132 -7.98 -8.11 1.81
N VAL A 133 -8.19 -6.87 1.35
CA VAL A 133 -8.57 -6.56 -0.05
C VAL A 133 -7.43 -6.82 -1.04
N MET A 134 -6.20 -6.48 -0.67
CA MET A 134 -5.01 -6.57 -1.53
C MET A 134 -4.19 -7.86 -1.32
N ASP A 135 -4.73 -8.85 -0.58
CA ASP A 135 -4.03 -10.11 -0.32
C ASP A 135 -3.63 -10.83 -1.62
N GLY A 136 -2.39 -11.28 -1.69
CA GLY A 136 -1.81 -11.87 -2.90
C GLY A 136 -1.71 -10.96 -4.13
N TYR A 137 -1.96 -9.64 -4.05
CA TYR A 137 -1.74 -8.72 -5.18
C TYR A 137 -0.24 -8.43 -5.37
N PRO A 138 0.39 -8.79 -6.50
CA PRO A 138 1.83 -8.62 -6.69
C PRO A 138 2.29 -7.14 -6.65
N GLY A 139 3.37 -6.90 -5.91
CA GLY A 139 4.00 -5.58 -5.80
C GLY A 139 3.36 -4.65 -4.76
N ILE A 140 2.42 -5.14 -3.95
CA ILE A 140 1.87 -4.42 -2.80
C ILE A 140 2.24 -5.18 -1.53
N THR A 141 2.92 -4.51 -0.60
CA THR A 141 3.17 -5.02 0.75
C THR A 141 2.44 -4.14 1.74
N MET A 142 1.61 -4.75 2.57
CA MET A 142 0.87 -4.06 3.63
C MET A 142 1.72 -4.08 4.91
N SER A 143 2.83 -3.35 4.87
CA SER A 143 3.74 -3.15 5.99
C SER A 143 3.24 -2.09 6.97
N ASP A 144 3.82 -2.07 8.18
CA ASP A 144 3.60 -1.00 9.14
C ASP A 144 4.13 0.35 8.64
N GLU A 145 5.24 0.34 7.89
CA GLU A 145 5.73 1.51 7.14
C GLU A 145 4.75 1.92 6.04
N GLY A 146 4.61 3.23 5.80
CA GLY A 146 3.48 3.85 5.10
C GLY A 146 3.16 3.24 3.72
N VAL A 147 1.91 2.80 3.55
CA VAL A 147 1.43 2.19 2.30
C VAL A 147 1.01 3.30 1.34
N GLU A 148 1.73 3.45 0.23
CA GLU A 148 1.43 4.43 -0.82
C GLU A 148 0.86 3.76 -2.07
N PHE A 149 -0.25 4.31 -2.57
CA PHE A 149 -0.85 3.95 -3.86
C PHE A 149 -0.71 5.11 -4.83
N SER A 150 -0.27 4.86 -6.06
CA SER A 150 -0.14 5.88 -7.11
C SER A 150 -1.19 5.73 -8.21
N ASN A 151 -1.52 6.84 -8.85
CA ASN A 151 -2.29 6.95 -10.09
C ASN A 151 -1.70 5.99 -11.16
N PRO A 152 -2.52 5.21 -11.90
CA PRO A 152 -3.99 5.25 -11.99
C PRO A 152 -4.68 4.28 -11.03
N PHE A 153 -4.14 4.06 -9.82
CA PHE A 153 -4.79 3.28 -8.76
C PHE A 153 -5.22 1.86 -9.20
N LYS A 154 -4.42 1.24 -10.09
CA LYS A 154 -4.68 -0.09 -10.68
C LYS A 154 -5.20 -1.15 -9.69
N PRO A 155 -4.67 -1.27 -8.45
CA PRO A 155 -5.15 -2.30 -7.52
C PRO A 155 -6.61 -2.12 -7.12
N PHE A 156 -7.04 -0.88 -6.91
CA PHE A 156 -8.44 -0.56 -6.61
C PHE A 156 -9.36 -0.78 -7.81
N ILE A 157 -8.89 -0.56 -9.04
CA ILE A 157 -9.68 -0.83 -10.26
C ILE A 157 -9.80 -2.34 -10.52
N HIS A 158 -8.74 -3.09 -10.27
CA HIS A 158 -8.77 -4.55 -10.34
C HIS A 158 -9.76 -5.13 -9.33
N ARG A 159 -9.67 -4.69 -8.06
CA ARG A 159 -10.40 -5.27 -6.92
C ARG A 159 -11.51 -4.37 -6.36
N TRP A 160 -12.17 -3.60 -7.22
CA TRP A 160 -13.19 -2.63 -6.79
C TRP A 160 -14.34 -3.28 -6.03
N GLU A 161 -14.80 -4.44 -6.48
CA GLU A 161 -15.88 -5.21 -5.85
C GLU A 161 -15.46 -5.72 -4.47
N MET A 162 -14.26 -6.31 -4.33
CA MET A 162 -13.72 -6.74 -3.04
C MET A 162 -13.53 -5.57 -2.07
N PHE A 163 -13.14 -4.39 -2.57
CA PHE A 163 -13.02 -3.18 -1.75
C PHE A 163 -14.39 -2.66 -1.29
N ALA A 164 -15.39 -2.64 -2.18
CA ALA A 164 -16.77 -2.27 -1.85
C ALA A 164 -17.40 -3.25 -0.84
N GLU A 165 -17.17 -4.56 -1.00
CA GLU A 165 -17.62 -5.59 -0.07
C GLU A 165 -16.94 -5.44 1.30
N ALA A 166 -15.61 -5.30 1.35
CA ALA A 166 -14.88 -5.12 2.60
C ALA A 166 -15.30 -3.85 3.36
N ARG A 167 -15.64 -2.78 2.63
CA ARG A 167 -16.24 -1.57 3.19
C ARG A 167 -17.65 -1.83 3.76
N ASN A 168 -18.50 -2.54 3.02
CA ASN A 168 -19.88 -2.83 3.44
C ASN A 168 -19.93 -3.78 4.65
N ASN A 169 -18.98 -4.70 4.76
CA ASN A 169 -18.90 -5.71 5.81
C ASN A 169 -18.12 -5.25 7.06
N GLU A 170 -17.52 -4.05 7.06
CA GLU A 170 -16.86 -3.51 8.26
C GLU A 170 -17.91 -3.02 9.27
N SER A 171 -17.75 -3.42 10.53
CA SER A 171 -18.72 -3.22 11.61
C SER A 171 -18.21 -2.29 12.71
N GLU A 172 -16.89 -2.12 12.81
CA GLU A 172 -16.26 -1.18 13.71
C GLU A 172 -16.46 0.24 13.18
N ALA A 173 -17.25 1.06 13.89
CA ALA A 173 -17.69 2.39 13.41
C ALA A 173 -16.54 3.32 12.98
N GLU A 174 -15.41 3.27 13.70
CA GLU A 174 -14.22 4.06 13.41
C GLU A 174 -13.53 3.59 12.12
N ALA A 175 -13.31 2.28 11.99
CA ALA A 175 -12.77 1.66 10.79
C ALA A 175 -13.68 1.90 9.57
N LYS A 176 -15.00 1.81 9.78
CA LYS A 176 -16.04 2.06 8.77
C LYS A 176 -15.97 3.49 8.24
N ALA A 177 -15.88 4.49 9.14
CA ALA A 177 -15.72 5.88 8.76
C ALA A 177 -14.44 6.11 7.93
N HIS A 178 -13.29 5.53 8.34
CA HIS A 178 -12.05 5.65 7.57
C HIS A 178 -12.15 5.05 6.16
N VAL A 179 -12.75 3.85 6.02
CA VAL A 179 -12.88 3.19 4.70
C VAL A 179 -13.93 3.85 3.81
N ASP A 180 -15.00 4.41 4.38
CA ASP A 180 -15.99 5.20 3.64
C ASP A 180 -15.34 6.46 3.05
N SER A 181 -14.57 7.23 3.84
CA SER A 181 -13.86 8.41 3.34
C SER A 181 -12.85 8.08 2.24
N LEU A 182 -12.13 6.96 2.33
CA LEU A 182 -11.23 6.51 1.27
C LEU A 182 -12.01 6.08 0.01
N TYR A 183 -13.15 5.39 0.20
CA TYR A 183 -14.01 4.97 -0.90
C TYR A 183 -14.61 6.16 -1.65
N GLU A 184 -15.09 7.19 -0.97
CA GLU A 184 -15.68 8.39 -1.61
C GLU A 184 -14.67 9.11 -2.53
N VAL A 185 -13.42 9.26 -2.06
CA VAL A 185 -12.32 9.81 -2.88
C VAL A 185 -12.08 8.94 -4.11
N LEU A 186 -11.85 7.64 -3.92
CA LEU A 186 -11.55 6.73 -5.03
C LEU A 186 -12.74 6.57 -5.99
N ALA A 187 -13.97 6.56 -5.50
CA ALA A 187 -15.16 6.46 -6.32
C ALA A 187 -15.32 7.69 -7.21
N THR A 188 -15.04 8.88 -6.68
CA THR A 188 -15.08 10.14 -7.45
C THR A 188 -14.04 10.13 -8.58
N GLU A 189 -12.79 9.78 -8.27
CA GLU A 189 -11.69 9.82 -9.25
C GLU A 189 -11.73 8.68 -10.28
N LEU A 190 -12.24 7.51 -9.89
CA LEU A 190 -12.20 6.30 -10.71
C LEU A 190 -13.55 5.96 -11.36
N ASN A 191 -14.61 6.74 -11.09
CA ASN A 191 -15.98 6.51 -11.57
C ASN A 191 -16.04 6.11 -13.04
N ASP A 192 -15.42 6.92 -13.90
CA ASP A 192 -15.51 6.77 -15.35
C ASP A 192 -14.79 5.50 -15.83
N VAL A 193 -13.64 5.20 -15.24
CA VAL A 193 -12.84 4.00 -15.56
C VAL A 193 -13.53 2.74 -15.06
N ILE A 194 -14.08 2.76 -13.83
CA ILE A 194 -14.82 1.64 -13.25
C ILE A 194 -16.10 1.38 -14.04
N THR A 195 -16.90 2.42 -14.31
CA THR A 195 -18.14 2.32 -15.09
C THR A 195 -17.86 1.80 -16.51
N CYS A 196 -16.81 2.31 -17.16
CA CYS A 196 -16.38 1.83 -18.47
C CYS A 196 -15.92 0.36 -18.43
N LYS A 197 -15.11 -0.03 -17.44
CA LYS A 197 -14.68 -1.42 -17.21
C LYS A 197 -15.90 -2.32 -17.02
N THR A 198 -16.78 -2.01 -16.07
CA THR A 198 -17.95 -2.83 -15.73
C THR A 198 -18.85 -3.03 -16.94
N ASN A 199 -19.17 -1.96 -17.67
CA ASN A 199 -19.99 -2.05 -18.89
C ASN A 199 -19.33 -2.90 -19.98
N LEU A 200 -18.03 -2.71 -20.25
CA LEU A 200 -17.32 -3.47 -21.28
C LEU A 200 -17.22 -4.96 -20.90
N VAL A 201 -16.79 -5.26 -19.68
CA VAL A 201 -16.61 -6.63 -19.19
C VAL A 201 -17.94 -7.39 -19.12
N LEU A 202 -19.04 -6.74 -18.71
CA LEU A 202 -20.39 -7.33 -18.67
C LEU A 202 -20.85 -7.87 -20.04
N TYR A 203 -20.48 -7.20 -21.14
CA TYR A 203 -20.78 -7.66 -22.50
C TYR A 203 -19.67 -8.55 -23.11
N GLY A 204 -18.66 -8.96 -22.33
CA GLY A 204 -17.51 -9.72 -22.80
C GLY A 204 -16.62 -8.95 -23.78
N MET A 205 -16.65 -7.61 -23.73
CA MET A 205 -16.03 -6.67 -24.66
C MET A 205 -14.89 -5.89 -24.00
N ILE A 206 -14.00 -5.29 -24.79
CA ILE A 206 -12.93 -4.42 -24.31
C ILE A 206 -12.42 -3.49 -25.44
N THR A 207 -11.92 -2.31 -25.07
CA THR A 207 -11.15 -1.43 -25.98
C THR A 207 -9.66 -1.55 -25.70
N PHE A 208 -8.80 -1.21 -26.66
CA PHE A 208 -7.35 -1.30 -26.46
C PHE A 208 -6.88 -0.49 -25.25
N ASN A 209 -7.40 0.74 -25.06
CA ASN A 209 -7.04 1.56 -23.91
C ASN A 209 -7.40 0.91 -22.56
N MET A 210 -8.51 0.17 -22.49
CA MET A 210 -9.01 -0.42 -21.23
C MET A 210 -8.35 -1.75 -20.84
N LEU A 211 -7.44 -2.31 -21.65
CA LEU A 211 -6.77 -3.60 -21.36
C LEU A 211 -6.12 -3.65 -19.96
N TRP A 212 -5.54 -2.54 -19.49
CA TRP A 212 -4.90 -2.48 -18.18
C TRP A 212 -5.86 -2.61 -16.98
N THR A 213 -7.18 -2.55 -17.20
CA THR A 213 -8.19 -2.68 -16.14
C THR A 213 -8.65 -4.12 -15.91
N ILE A 214 -8.26 -5.04 -16.81
CA ILE A 214 -8.58 -6.49 -16.75
C ILE A 214 -7.33 -7.38 -16.58
N PHE A 215 -6.13 -6.91 -16.96
CA PHE A 215 -4.89 -7.67 -16.81
C PHE A 215 -4.26 -7.49 -15.41
N GLU A 216 -4.95 -8.03 -14.38
CA GLU A 216 -4.47 -8.06 -12.99
C GLU A 216 -3.19 -8.92 -12.84
N PRO A 217 -2.10 -8.38 -12.25
CA PRO A 217 -0.92 -9.16 -11.89
C PRO A 217 -1.24 -10.35 -10.98
N GLY A 218 -0.53 -11.46 -11.17
CA GLY A 218 -0.70 -12.70 -10.42
C GLY A 218 -1.67 -13.70 -11.08
N TYR A 219 -2.57 -13.22 -11.94
CA TYR A 219 -3.55 -14.07 -12.62
C TYR A 219 -2.91 -14.93 -13.71
N ILE A 220 -3.55 -16.06 -14.02
CA ILE A 220 -3.17 -16.92 -15.14
C ILE A 220 -3.74 -16.34 -16.45
N VAL A 221 -2.89 -16.29 -17.46
CA VAL A 221 -3.26 -15.97 -18.84
C VAL A 221 -2.91 -17.13 -19.76
N PHE A 222 -3.69 -17.30 -20.82
CA PHE A 222 -3.43 -18.27 -21.88
C PHE A 222 -2.93 -17.58 -23.15
N TYR A 223 -1.95 -18.21 -23.79
CA TYR A 223 -1.44 -17.80 -25.09
C TYR A 223 -0.97 -19.04 -25.88
N THR A 224 -1.00 -18.98 -27.21
CA THR A 224 -0.61 -20.08 -28.09
C THR A 224 0.83 -19.91 -28.56
N VAL A 225 1.72 -20.84 -28.16
CA VAL A 225 3.12 -20.90 -28.60
C VAL A 225 3.32 -22.20 -29.36
N ASP A 226 3.85 -22.13 -30.57
CA ASP A 226 4.08 -23.27 -31.47
C ASP A 226 2.82 -24.12 -31.71
N GLY A 227 1.67 -23.46 -31.89
CA GLY A 227 0.36 -24.11 -32.05
C GLY A 227 -0.21 -24.75 -30.79
N ARG A 228 0.47 -24.65 -29.64
CA ARG A 228 0.02 -25.20 -28.35
C ARG A 228 -0.39 -24.10 -27.39
N LYS A 229 -1.61 -24.17 -26.85
CA LYS A 229 -2.08 -23.29 -25.77
C LYS A 229 -1.28 -23.59 -24.50
N ARG A 230 -0.60 -22.59 -23.96
CA ARG A 230 0.16 -22.66 -22.69
C ARG A 230 -0.44 -21.68 -21.67
N ALA A 231 -0.30 -22.01 -20.39
CA ALA A 231 -0.64 -21.13 -19.28
C ALA A 231 0.60 -20.36 -18.82
N PHE A 232 0.42 -19.08 -18.51
CA PHE A 232 1.46 -18.19 -17.99
C PHE A 232 0.91 -17.45 -16.78
N GLN A 233 1.70 -17.27 -15.73
CA GLN A 233 1.39 -16.39 -14.62
C GLN A 233 1.83 -14.96 -14.95
N LEU A 234 0.91 -14.01 -14.89
CA LEU A 234 1.17 -12.60 -15.19
C LEU A 234 2.00 -11.94 -14.08
N GLU A 235 3.20 -11.44 -14.37
CA GLU A 235 4.00 -10.66 -13.41
C GLU A 235 3.61 -9.17 -13.42
N ARG A 236 3.46 -8.57 -14.62
CA ARG A 236 3.08 -7.15 -14.79
C ARG A 236 2.62 -6.87 -16.23
N SER A 237 1.85 -5.78 -16.39
CA SER A 237 1.21 -5.43 -17.65
C SER A 237 1.14 -3.90 -17.85
N GLY A 238 1.15 -3.45 -19.11
CA GLY A 238 1.06 -2.02 -19.44
C GLY A 238 1.15 -1.72 -20.93
N HIS A 239 0.71 -0.51 -21.30
CA HIS A 239 0.89 0.02 -22.65
C HIS A 239 2.39 0.18 -22.97
N GLY A 240 2.79 -0.15 -24.21
CA GLY A 240 4.11 0.21 -24.71
C GLY A 240 4.27 1.73 -24.83
N LEU A 241 5.50 2.24 -24.69
CA LEU A 241 5.81 3.67 -24.86
C LEU A 241 5.42 4.23 -26.23
N ASP A 242 5.35 3.36 -27.25
CA ASP A 242 4.93 3.66 -28.61
C ASP A 242 3.41 3.50 -28.84
N LEU A 243 2.66 3.04 -27.83
CA LEU A 243 1.22 2.71 -27.85
C LEU A 243 0.78 1.71 -28.93
N LYS A 244 1.73 1.08 -29.67
CA LYS A 244 1.45 0.12 -30.75
C LYS A 244 1.10 -1.28 -30.26
N ALA A 245 1.42 -1.59 -29.00
CA ALA A 245 1.08 -2.86 -28.38
C ALA A 245 0.94 -2.73 -26.86
N TYR A 246 0.03 -3.51 -26.31
CA TYR A 246 -0.07 -3.75 -24.87
C TYR A 246 0.89 -4.88 -24.50
N LYS A 247 1.80 -4.62 -23.57
CA LYS A 247 2.89 -5.52 -23.17
C LYS A 247 2.52 -6.24 -21.88
N ILE A 248 2.69 -7.56 -21.90
CA ILE A 248 2.33 -8.47 -20.82
C ILE A 248 3.59 -9.28 -20.49
N TYR A 249 4.16 -9.07 -19.31
CA TYR A 249 5.34 -9.78 -18.82
C TYR A 249 4.85 -10.93 -17.94
N ALA A 250 5.15 -12.17 -18.32
CA ALA A 250 4.64 -13.34 -17.64
C ALA A 250 5.73 -14.41 -17.45
N VAL A 251 5.50 -15.34 -16.53
CA VAL A 251 6.34 -16.53 -16.34
C VAL A 251 5.55 -17.79 -16.66
N TYR A 252 6.22 -18.80 -17.19
CA TYR A 252 5.66 -20.14 -17.38
C TYR A 252 6.66 -21.20 -16.92
N ILE A 253 6.16 -22.38 -16.62
CA ILE A 253 6.98 -23.55 -16.33
C ILE A 253 7.41 -24.16 -17.66
N ASP A 254 8.72 -24.32 -17.84
CA ASP A 254 9.31 -24.96 -19.02
C ASP A 254 10.15 -26.17 -18.61
N TYR A 255 10.27 -27.13 -19.54
CA TYR A 255 11.13 -28.30 -19.38
C TYR A 255 11.76 -28.68 -20.72
N ASN A 256 13.07 -28.48 -20.84
CA ASN A 256 13.83 -28.70 -22.07
C ASN A 256 14.60 -30.04 -22.06
N ALA A 257 14.10 -31.05 -21.34
CA ALA A 257 14.77 -32.31 -20.99
C ALA A 257 15.96 -32.21 -20.01
N TYR A 258 16.64 -31.05 -19.90
CA TYR A 258 17.81 -30.86 -19.03
C TYR A 258 17.50 -30.02 -17.78
N GLU A 259 16.71 -28.96 -17.93
CA GLU A 259 16.33 -28.03 -16.89
C GLU A 259 14.82 -27.93 -16.79
N PHE A 260 14.31 -27.95 -15.56
CA PHE A 260 12.91 -27.66 -15.21
C PHE A 260 12.87 -26.36 -14.39
N GLY A 261 11.99 -25.43 -14.75
CA GLY A 261 11.81 -24.23 -13.93
C GLY A 261 11.01 -23.12 -14.61
N TYR A 262 10.94 -21.97 -13.92
CA TYR A 262 10.26 -20.78 -14.43
C TYR A 262 11.10 -20.08 -15.50
N ARG A 263 10.47 -19.77 -16.63
CA ARG A 263 11.01 -18.95 -17.71
C ARG A 263 10.14 -17.71 -17.90
N LYS A 264 10.77 -16.55 -18.08
CA LYS A 264 10.08 -15.31 -18.43
C LYS A 264 9.72 -15.32 -19.92
N TYR A 265 8.55 -14.79 -20.25
CA TYR A 265 8.04 -14.66 -21.61
C TYR A 265 7.33 -13.31 -21.76
N ASN A 266 7.58 -12.64 -22.89
CA ASN A 266 6.96 -11.36 -23.21
C ASN A 266 5.81 -11.61 -24.20
N LEU A 267 4.60 -11.33 -23.77
CA LEU A 267 3.37 -11.43 -24.53
C LEU A 267 2.93 -10.04 -25.01
N PHE A 268 2.28 -9.99 -26.16
CA PHE A 268 1.87 -8.75 -26.80
C PHE A 268 0.44 -8.84 -27.35
N ILE A 269 -0.36 -7.80 -27.11
CA ILE A 269 -1.62 -7.58 -27.82
C ILE A 269 -1.38 -6.37 -28.74
N PRO A 270 -1.42 -6.53 -30.08
CA PRO A 270 -1.30 -5.41 -31.01
C PRO A 270 -2.41 -4.38 -30.78
N VAL A 271 -2.12 -3.11 -31.07
CA VAL A 271 -3.13 -2.05 -31.05
C VAL A 271 -4.30 -2.39 -31.99
N PHE A 272 -5.51 -2.06 -31.55
CA PHE A 272 -6.72 -2.22 -32.34
C PHE A 272 -7.69 -1.07 -32.09
N GLU A 273 -8.44 -0.73 -33.13
CA GLU A 273 -9.47 0.30 -33.08
C GLU A 273 -10.81 -0.28 -32.60
N GLY A 274 -11.62 0.58 -32.00
CA GLY A 274 -12.96 0.25 -31.53
C GLY A 274 -13.00 -0.74 -30.36
N ILE A 275 -14.07 -1.51 -30.33
CA ILE A 275 -14.40 -2.49 -29.28
C ILE A 275 -14.20 -3.89 -29.85
N LYS A 276 -13.58 -4.80 -29.10
CA LYS A 276 -13.41 -6.22 -29.46
C LYS A 276 -13.89 -7.14 -28.34
N PRO A 277 -14.39 -8.35 -28.65
CA PRO A 277 -14.61 -9.38 -27.64
C PRO A 277 -13.30 -9.75 -26.93
N ILE A 278 -13.31 -9.86 -25.60
CA ILE A 278 -12.13 -10.26 -24.79
C ILE A 278 -11.60 -11.63 -25.26
N MET A 279 -12.49 -12.54 -25.62
CA MET A 279 -12.14 -13.88 -26.11
C MET A 279 -11.58 -13.90 -27.54
N SER A 280 -11.52 -12.76 -28.23
CA SER A 280 -10.86 -12.60 -29.53
C SER A 280 -9.42 -12.07 -29.42
N LEU A 281 -8.97 -11.71 -28.20
CA LEU A 281 -7.60 -11.28 -27.96
C LEU A 281 -6.63 -12.45 -28.11
N PRO A 282 -5.38 -12.21 -28.55
CA PRO A 282 -4.38 -13.27 -28.66
C PRO A 282 -3.94 -13.81 -27.28
N VAL A 283 -4.01 -12.97 -26.25
CA VAL A 283 -3.78 -13.34 -24.84
C VAL A 283 -5.11 -13.22 -24.10
N ILE A 284 -5.54 -14.29 -23.43
CA ILE A 284 -6.85 -14.36 -22.77
C ILE A 284 -6.65 -14.70 -21.29
N LEU A 285 -7.26 -13.93 -20.39
CA LEU A 285 -7.26 -14.20 -18.95
C LEU A 285 -8.05 -15.48 -18.62
N TYR A 286 -7.54 -16.28 -17.68
CA TYR A 286 -8.17 -17.50 -17.19
C TYR A 286 -9.59 -17.24 -16.64
N VAL A 287 -9.77 -16.16 -15.88
CA VAL A 287 -11.07 -15.78 -15.32
C VAL A 287 -12.15 -15.53 -16.39
N CYS A 288 -11.76 -15.08 -17.58
CA CYS A 288 -12.69 -14.86 -18.70
C CYS A 288 -13.11 -16.16 -19.42
N TYR A 289 -12.49 -17.31 -19.12
CA TYR A 289 -12.95 -18.61 -19.61
C TYR A 289 -14.12 -19.16 -18.78
N TYR A 290 -14.10 -18.97 -17.46
CA TYR A 290 -15.06 -19.61 -16.54
C TYR A 290 -16.49 -19.08 -16.68
N ASP A 291 -16.65 -17.82 -17.10
CA ASP A 291 -17.96 -17.18 -17.27
C ASP A 291 -18.79 -17.74 -18.44
N LYS A 292 -18.22 -18.66 -19.24
CA LYS A 292 -18.95 -19.34 -20.33
C LYS A 292 -19.58 -20.67 -19.93
N ASP A 293 -19.04 -21.35 -18.93
CA ASP A 293 -19.55 -22.67 -18.51
C ASP A 293 -20.78 -22.55 -17.59
N THR A 294 -21.15 -21.33 -17.19
CA THR A 294 -22.38 -20.99 -16.43
C THR A 294 -23.60 -20.72 -17.32
N LEU A 295 -23.48 -20.84 -18.65
CA LEU A 295 -24.53 -20.52 -19.64
C LEU A 295 -24.80 -21.67 -20.64
N CYS A 296 -24.60 -22.91 -20.23
CA CYS A 296 -25.00 -24.14 -20.95
C CYS A 296 -26.03 -24.93 -20.13
#